data_AF-A0A3N5T3K8-F1
#
_entry.id   AF-A0A3N5T3K8-F1
#
_cell.length_a   1.000
_cell.length_b   1.000
_cell.length_c   1.000
_cell.angle_alpha   90.00
_cell.angle_beta   90.00
_cell.angle_gamma   90.00
#
_symmetry.space_group_name_H-M   'P 1'
#
loop_
_entity.id
_entity.type
_entity.pdbx_description
1 polymer ?
#
loop_
_entity_poly.entity_id
_entity_poly.type
_entity_poly.pdbx_seq_one_letter_code
_entity_poly.pdbx_strand_id
1 'polypeptide(L)'
;MGTHEHKQDAPRQVTIAILTLSTTRTIKDDTGGNWIKETAKQLGHTVLYHRVIPDDAATITMTVREIVENIAPEILLMTGGTGITPHDVTIEAVSPLFAKKLTAFGPLFAQLSMQE
;
A
#
# COMPACT_ATOMS: atom_id res chain seq x y z
N MET A 1 -9.29 -22.35 14.02
CA MET A 1 -10.24 -21.61 13.18
C MET A 1 -9.90 -21.88 11.73
N GLY A 2 -10.87 -22.33 10.95
CA GLY A 2 -10.69 -22.69 9.54
C GLY A 2 -10.76 -21.47 8.61
N THR A 3 -10.29 -21.62 7.37
CA THR A 3 -10.35 -20.57 6.33
C THR A 3 -11.76 -20.07 6.03
N HIS A 4 -12.78 -20.88 6.30
CA HIS A 4 -14.18 -20.57 6.06
C HIS A 4 -14.75 -19.67 7.15
N GLU A 5 -14.42 -19.93 8.43
CA GLU A 5 -14.83 -19.10 9.57
C GLU A 5 -14.23 -17.69 9.46
N HIS A 6 -12.94 -17.57 9.13
CA HIS A 6 -12.28 -16.28 8.93
C HIS A 6 -12.91 -15.42 7.82
N LYS A 7 -13.52 -16.04 6.81
CA LYS A 7 -14.19 -15.32 5.70
C LYS A 7 -15.59 -14.85 6.08
N GLN A 8 -16.28 -15.53 6.98
CA GLN A 8 -17.63 -15.14 7.43
C GLN A 8 -17.59 -13.89 8.31
N ASP A 9 -16.55 -13.76 9.13
CA ASP A 9 -16.38 -12.62 10.04
C ASP A 9 -15.60 -11.45 9.42
N ALA A 10 -15.20 -11.56 8.14
CA ALA A 10 -14.45 -10.50 7.48
C ALA A 10 -15.31 -9.24 7.29
N PRO A 11 -14.74 -8.04 7.51
CA PRO A 11 -15.45 -6.80 7.27
C PRO A 11 -15.88 -6.71 5.80
N ARG A 12 -17.16 -6.38 5.57
CA ARG A 12 -17.72 -6.22 4.21
C ARG A 12 -17.17 -5.00 3.47
N GLN A 13 -16.70 -4.02 4.22
CA GLN A 13 -16.15 -2.77 3.75
C GLN A 13 -14.99 -2.39 4.66
N VAL A 14 -13.93 -1.87 4.05
CA VAL A 14 -12.76 -1.34 4.76
C VAL A 14 -12.44 0.06 4.26
N THR A 15 -11.71 0.80 5.09
CA THR A 15 -11.12 2.10 4.80
C THR A 15 -9.68 1.96 4.31
N ILE A 16 -9.35 2.67 3.25
CA ILE A 16 -8.08 2.54 2.53
C ILE A 16 -7.41 3.90 2.41
N ALA A 17 -6.10 3.96 2.66
CA ALA A 17 -5.23 5.03 2.20
C ALA A 17 -4.31 4.52 1.09
N ILE A 18 -3.98 5.41 0.16
CA ILE A 18 -3.11 5.13 -0.99
C ILE A 18 -1.92 6.08 -0.94
N LEU A 19 -0.71 5.52 -1.02
CA LEU A 19 0.52 6.28 -1.08
C LEU A 19 1.37 5.82 -2.27
N THR A 20 1.52 6.70 -3.25
CA THR A 20 2.34 6.46 -4.43
C THR A 20 3.71 7.09 -4.24
N LEU A 21 4.74 6.31 -4.54
CA LEU A 21 6.14 6.70 -4.40
C LEU A 21 6.71 6.91 -5.80
N SER A 22 6.97 8.17 -6.12
CA SER A 22 7.46 8.57 -7.42
C SER A 22 8.08 9.96 -7.37
N THR A 23 9.27 10.08 -7.93
CA THR A 23 9.93 11.37 -8.17
C THR A 23 9.40 12.14 -9.38
N THR A 24 8.71 11.46 -10.31
CA THR A 24 8.29 12.05 -11.60
C THR A 24 6.78 12.22 -11.73
N ARG A 25 5.98 11.44 -11.02
CA ARG A 25 4.52 11.50 -11.09
C ARG A 25 3.94 12.53 -10.13
N THR A 26 2.75 12.99 -10.49
CA THR A 26 1.81 13.75 -9.65
C THR A 26 0.54 12.94 -9.47
N ILE A 27 -0.40 13.45 -8.67
CA ILE A 27 -1.71 12.80 -8.48
C ILE A 27 -2.48 12.65 -9.81
N LYS A 28 -2.25 13.53 -10.78
CA LYS A 28 -2.97 13.56 -12.06
C LYS A 28 -2.58 12.40 -12.97
N ASP A 29 -1.34 11.96 -12.92
CA ASP A 29 -0.72 10.96 -13.78
C ASP A 29 -0.30 9.69 -13.01
N ASP A 30 -0.72 9.57 -11.75
CA ASP A 30 -0.57 8.36 -10.95
C ASP A 30 -1.55 7.26 -11.40
N THR A 31 -1.22 6.59 -12.51
CA THR A 31 -2.04 5.51 -13.06
C THR A 31 -2.27 4.37 -12.07
N GLY A 32 -1.25 3.99 -11.30
CA GLY A 32 -1.33 2.91 -10.33
C GLY A 32 -2.23 3.25 -9.15
N GLY A 33 -2.02 4.40 -8.50
CA GLY A 33 -2.85 4.83 -7.38
C GLY A 33 -4.29 5.15 -7.80
N ASN A 34 -4.49 5.74 -8.99
CA ASN A 34 -5.84 5.96 -9.53
C ASN A 34 -6.55 4.64 -9.84
N TRP A 35 -5.85 3.63 -10.37
CA TRP A 35 -6.42 2.30 -10.56
C TRP A 35 -6.84 1.68 -9.23
N ILE A 36 -5.97 1.70 -8.21
CA ILE A 36 -6.29 1.19 -6.86
C ILE A 36 -7.54 1.90 -6.31
N LYS A 37 -7.62 3.22 -6.45
CA LYS A 37 -8.74 4.03 -5.94
C LYS A 37 -10.06 3.65 -6.60
N GLU A 38 -10.09 3.55 -7.93
CA GLU A 38 -11.31 3.21 -8.65
C GLU A 38 -11.73 1.76 -8.40
N THR A 39 -10.79 0.82 -8.37
CA THR A 39 -11.07 -0.59 -8.05
C THR A 39 -11.60 -0.73 -6.62
N ALA A 40 -10.99 -0.07 -5.63
CA ALA A 40 -11.48 -0.07 -4.26
C ALA A 40 -12.93 0.43 -4.16
N LYS A 41 -13.25 1.53 -4.84
CA LYS A 41 -14.61 2.08 -4.89
C LYS A 41 -15.60 1.14 -5.56
N GLN A 42 -15.22 0.50 -6.68
CA GLN A 42 -16.05 -0.49 -7.37
C GLN A 42 -16.34 -1.72 -6.51
N LEU A 43 -15.40 -2.13 -5.66
CA LEU A 43 -15.55 -3.22 -4.70
C LEU A 43 -16.30 -2.80 -3.41
N GLY A 44 -16.73 -1.54 -3.29
CA GLY A 44 -17.49 -1.04 -2.15
C GLY A 44 -16.64 -0.60 -0.95
N HIS A 45 -15.34 -0.40 -1.13
CA HIS A 45 -14.44 0.13 -0.10
C HIS A 45 -14.38 1.67 -0.12
N THR A 46 -13.96 2.27 0.99
CA THR A 46 -13.84 3.73 1.11
C THR A 46 -12.37 4.14 1.08
N VAL A 47 -11.99 4.99 0.13
CA VAL A 47 -10.65 5.59 0.11
C VAL A 47 -10.66 6.91 0.87
N LEU A 48 -9.97 6.96 2.00
CA LEU A 48 -9.88 8.14 2.87
C LEU A 48 -8.80 9.12 2.41
N TYR A 49 -7.74 8.61 1.79
CA TYR A 49 -6.54 9.38 1.47
C TYR A 49 -5.85 8.82 0.23
N HIS A 50 -5.33 9.71 -0.62
CA HIS A 50 -4.50 9.36 -1.76
C HIS A 50 -3.48 10.47 -2.01
N ARG A 51 -2.19 10.13 -1.92
CA ARG A 51 -1.09 11.09 -2.12
C ARG A 51 0.06 10.48 -2.92
N VAL A 52 0.77 11.33 -3.63
CA VAL A 52 2.05 11.02 -4.29
C VAL A 52 3.17 11.74 -3.55
N ILE A 53 4.26 11.04 -3.25
CA ILE A 53 5.45 11.56 -2.57
C ILE A 53 6.72 11.10 -3.30
N PRO A 54 7.85 11.82 -3.17
CA PRO A 54 9.14 11.36 -3.73
C PRO A 54 9.68 10.11 -3.03
N ASP A 55 10.59 9.42 -3.72
CA ASP A 55 11.31 8.24 -3.24
C ASP A 55 12.43 8.64 -2.25
N ASP A 56 12.04 9.11 -1.07
CA ASP A 56 12.95 9.51 0.02
C ASP A 56 12.56 8.82 1.33
N ALA A 57 13.51 8.11 1.96
CA ALA A 57 13.22 7.25 3.11
C ALA A 57 12.63 8.01 4.31
N ALA A 58 13.09 9.23 4.57
CA ALA A 58 12.58 10.06 5.66
C ALA A 58 11.14 10.52 5.37
N THR A 59 10.89 11.00 4.15
CA THR A 59 9.56 11.42 3.68
C THR A 59 8.57 10.27 3.73
N ILE A 60 8.97 9.07 3.28
CA ILE A 60 8.14 7.85 3.33
C ILE A 60 7.79 7.52 4.77
N THR A 61 8.78 7.41 5.65
CA THR A 61 8.60 7.03 7.05
C THR A 61 7.66 8.00 7.77
N MET A 62 7.88 9.31 7.59
CA MET A 62 7.06 10.35 8.20
C MET A 62 5.63 10.31 7.68
N THR A 63 5.44 10.16 6.36
CA THR A 63 4.11 10.13 5.74
C THR A 63 3.34 8.89 6.16
N VAL A 64 3.99 7.73 6.25
CA VAL A 64 3.36 6.49 6.73
C VAL A 64 2.88 6.66 8.18
N ARG A 65 3.71 7.26 9.06
CA ARG A 65 3.31 7.56 10.44
C ARG A 65 2.12 8.52 10.50
N GLU A 66 2.18 9.62 9.76
CA GLU A 66 1.08 10.59 9.66
C GLU A 66 -0.23 9.91 9.24
N ILE A 67 -0.18 9.06 8.20
CA ILE A 67 -1.35 8.33 7.73
C ILE A 67 -1.89 7.39 8.82
N VAL A 68 -1.02 6.58 9.43
CA VAL A 68 -1.43 5.60 10.44
C VAL A 68 -1.99 6.27 11.70
N GLU A 69 -1.39 7.37 12.14
CA GLU A 69 -1.75 8.03 13.40
C GLU A 69 -2.94 9.00 13.26
N ASN A 70 -3.02 9.76 12.16
CA ASN A 70 -4.01 10.82 11.99
C ASN A 70 -5.18 10.43 11.09
N ILE A 71 -4.91 9.70 9.99
CA ILE A 71 -5.96 9.24 9.06
C ILE A 71 -6.54 7.91 9.55
N ALA A 72 -5.71 7.08 10.19
CA ALA A 72 -6.04 5.78 10.77
C ALA A 72 -6.86 4.87 9.85
N PRO A 73 -6.42 4.62 8.59
CA PRO A 73 -7.10 3.67 7.71
C PRO A 73 -6.89 2.23 8.19
N GLU A 74 -7.82 1.34 7.85
CA GLU A 74 -7.64 -0.10 8.08
C GLU A 74 -6.55 -0.70 7.18
N ILE A 75 -6.38 -0.14 5.97
CA ILE A 75 -5.38 -0.59 4.99
C ILE A 75 -4.63 0.62 4.40
N LEU A 76 -3.30 0.55 4.40
CA LEU A 76 -2.45 1.44 3.59
C LEU A 76 -1.87 0.65 2.41
N LEU A 77 -2.23 1.04 1.19
CA LEU A 77 -1.68 0.50 -0.04
C LEU A 77 -0.61 1.43 -0.59
N MET A 78 0.57 0.87 -0.88
CA MET A 78 1.72 1.61 -1.38
C MET A 78 2.13 1.09 -2.76
N THR A 79 2.52 1.97 -3.67
CA THR A 79 2.99 1.61 -5.02
C THR A 79 4.17 2.47 -5.46
N GLY A 80 5.24 1.84 -5.94
CA GLY A 80 6.49 2.51 -6.36
C GLY A 80 7.66 2.38 -5.38
N GLY A 81 8.86 2.70 -5.86
CA GLY A 81 10.11 2.75 -5.08
C GLY A 81 10.63 1.41 -4.54
N THR A 82 10.23 0.28 -5.13
CA THR A 82 10.64 -1.09 -4.71
C THR A 82 11.64 -1.75 -5.66
N GLY A 83 12.22 -1.01 -6.60
CA GLY A 83 13.22 -1.53 -7.54
C GLY A 83 14.58 -1.82 -6.88
N ILE A 84 15.60 -2.03 -7.72
CA ILE A 84 16.96 -2.38 -7.29
C ILE A 84 17.92 -1.18 -7.29
N THR A 85 17.44 0.01 -7.64
CA THR A 85 18.29 1.20 -7.75
C THR A 85 18.53 1.81 -6.35
N PRO A 86 19.58 2.61 -6.17
CA PRO A 86 19.81 3.29 -4.87
C PRO A 86 18.69 4.24 -4.44
N HIS A 87 17.79 4.62 -5.35
CA HIS A 87 16.64 5.47 -5.07
C HIS A 87 15.42 4.67 -4.62
N ASP A 88 15.41 3.35 -4.85
CA ASP A 88 14.33 2.47 -4.43
C ASP A 88 14.51 2.11 -2.94
N VAL A 89 13.84 2.87 -2.07
CA VAL A 89 14.02 2.78 -0.61
C VAL A 89 12.73 2.45 0.15
N THR A 90 11.66 2.08 -0.57
CA THR A 90 10.33 1.84 0.03
C THR A 90 10.36 0.72 1.08
N ILE A 91 11.03 -0.40 0.77
CA ILE A 91 11.04 -1.57 1.65
C ILE A 91 11.82 -1.27 2.93
N GLU A 92 12.96 -0.61 2.80
CA GLU A 92 13.87 -0.20 3.86
C GLU A 92 13.22 0.84 4.79
N ALA A 93 12.48 1.79 4.22
CA ALA A 93 11.77 2.82 4.98
C ALA A 93 10.59 2.24 5.79
N VAL A 94 9.83 1.30 5.23
CA VAL A 94 8.59 0.80 5.85
C VAL A 94 8.81 -0.40 6.75
N SER A 95 9.77 -1.29 6.44
CA SER A 95 9.98 -2.52 7.22
C SER A 95 10.16 -2.31 8.74
N PRO A 96 10.87 -1.28 9.21
CA PRO A 96 11.01 -0.99 10.65
C PRO A 96 9.70 -0.60 11.35
N LEU A 97 8.67 -0.21 10.60
CA LEU A 97 7.37 0.21 11.14
C LEU A 97 6.44 -0.97 11.43
N PHE A 98 6.75 -2.17 10.91
CA PHE A 98 5.89 -3.33 11.10
C PHE A 98 6.03 -3.92 12.50
N ALA A 99 4.90 -3.99 13.22
CA ALA A 99 4.80 -4.81 14.42
C ALA A 99 4.97 -6.31 14.09
N LYS A 100 4.50 -6.74 12.91
CA LYS A 100 4.67 -8.11 12.39
C LYS A 100 4.65 -8.10 10.87
N LYS A 101 5.62 -8.81 10.26
CA LYS A 101 5.70 -8.98 8.81
C LYS A 101 5.00 -10.28 8.38
N LEU A 102 4.14 -10.19 7.36
CA LEU A 102 3.55 -11.35 6.69
C LEU A 102 4.51 -11.85 5.60
N THR A 103 5.48 -12.68 5.98
CA THR A 103 6.59 -13.10 5.11
C THR A 103 6.15 -13.88 3.86
N ALA A 104 4.99 -14.54 3.88
CA ALA A 104 4.47 -15.29 2.75
C ALA A 104 3.97 -14.42 1.58
N PHE A 105 3.67 -13.13 1.82
CA PHE A 105 3.11 -12.26 0.78
C PHE A 105 4.08 -12.06 -0.40
N GLY A 106 5.35 -11.76 -0.12
CA GLY A 106 6.34 -11.48 -1.15
C GLY A 106 6.58 -12.64 -2.13
N PRO A 107 6.86 -13.87 -1.65
CA PRO A 107 7.02 -15.03 -2.52
C PRO A 107 5.77 -15.35 -3.34
N LEU A 108 4.58 -15.25 -2.76
CA LEU A 108 3.33 -15.48 -3.48
C LEU A 108 3.09 -14.43 -4.56
N PHE A 109 3.34 -13.16 -4.24
CA PHE A 109 3.27 -12.07 -5.22
C PHE A 109 4.22 -12.33 -6.40
N ALA A 110 5.50 -12.64 -6.12
CA ALA A 110 6.49 -12.92 -7.15
C ALA A 110 6.10 -14.12 -8.03
N GLN A 111 5.57 -15.20 -7.43
CA GLN A 111 5.10 -16.37 -8.17
C GLN A 111 3.95 -16.02 -9.12
N LEU A 112 2.95 -15.26 -8.65
CA LEU A 112 1.83 -14.84 -9.50
C LEU A 112 2.30 -13.90 -10.62
N SER A 113 3.23 -12.98 -10.33
CA SER A 113 3.79 -12.08 -11.34
C SER A 113 4.57 -12.78 -12.45
N MET A 114 5.11 -13.99 -12.21
CA MET A 114 5.79 -14.78 -13.25
C MET A 114 4.83 -15.56 -14.15
N GLN A 115 3.55 -15.69 -13.76
CA GLN A 115 2.53 -16.43 -14.49
C GLN A 115 1.70 -15.54 -15.42
N GLU A 116 1.79 -14.22 -15.24
CA GLU A 116 1.23 -13.18 -16.12
C GLU A 116 2.16 -12.94 -17.33
#